data_AF-A0A6P7FHM0-F1
#
_entry.id   AF-A0A6P7FHM0-F1
#
_cell.length_a   1.000
_cell.length_b   1.000
_cell.length_c   1.000
_cell.angle_alpha   90.00
_cell.angle_beta   90.00
_cell.angle_gamma   90.00
#
_symmetry.space_group_name_H-M   'P 1'
#
loop_
_entity.id
_entity.type
_entity.pdbx_description
1 polymer ?
#
loop_
_entity_poly.entity_id
_entity_poly.type
_entity_poly.pdbx_seq_one_letter_code
_entity_poly.pdbx_strand_id
1 'polypeptide(L)'
;MLQIEDTFFELGKTCKRNCLIICDRGAMDASAFVAKETWETIMRGNAWNNVELRDNRYNQIIHMVTAAKGAEEFYSTEDHNCRSEGVELARELDTKAAAAWVGHPYFDVIDNSTDFEGKIRRMIVSVCHKIGLDTGDRLLKNSRKHKFLVEGPLPDDLLFPPFQDFEVVHNYLQSNSPNQVRLRKRGQKGHYSYIHTVRRQNHPGGQVIEVKTQIAHRDYINLLTQKDKTHFTIYKRRRCFIENNQYFQLDIYEQPSHPRCRGMILLETYSALDDQQLLKTLPSFLNIKKEVTGNPDYSMFNLSLREDWKTSKKFCRSVTDSDFSKYPTSENRDSNMKQLYNNVNHGNLNGKPMNGKA
;
A
#
# COMPACT_ATOMS: atom_id res chain seq x y z
N MET A 1 -25.85 17.72 -1.97
CA MET A 1 -24.49 17.51 -2.52
C MET A 1 -23.77 18.83 -2.71
N LEU A 2 -24.21 19.71 -3.62
CA LEU A 2 -23.53 20.99 -3.91
C LEU A 2 -23.27 21.85 -2.67
N GLN A 3 -24.26 22.04 -1.81
CA GLN A 3 -24.09 22.82 -0.57
C GLN A 3 -23.03 22.21 0.38
N ILE A 4 -22.90 20.89 0.41
CA ILE A 4 -21.89 20.20 1.22
C ILE A 4 -20.51 20.48 0.63
N GLU A 5 -20.35 20.32 -0.68
CA GLU A 5 -19.11 20.65 -1.38
C GLU A 5 -18.72 22.12 -1.22
N ASP A 6 -19.67 23.05 -1.36
CA ASP A 6 -19.42 24.50 -1.17
C ASP A 6 -18.90 24.78 0.25
N THR A 7 -19.48 24.13 1.25
CA THR A 7 -19.01 24.23 2.64
C THR A 7 -17.56 23.78 2.77
N PHE A 8 -17.21 22.62 2.20
CA PHE A 8 -15.83 22.13 2.24
C PHE A 8 -14.87 22.98 1.40
N PHE A 9 -15.30 23.53 0.26
CA PHE A 9 -14.50 24.41 -0.57
C PHE A 9 -14.19 25.72 0.16
N GLU A 10 -15.16 26.34 0.84
CA GLU A 10 -14.92 27.52 1.67
C GLU A 10 -14.01 27.22 2.87
N LEU A 11 -14.19 26.05 3.52
CA LEU A 11 -13.25 25.60 4.56
C LEU A 11 -11.84 25.38 4.00
N GLY A 12 -11.72 24.86 2.78
CA GLY A 12 -10.44 24.70 2.08
C GLY A 12 -9.75 26.04 1.83
N LYS A 13 -10.49 27.05 1.36
CA LYS A 13 -9.98 28.41 1.12
C LYS A 13 -9.48 29.10 2.39
N THR A 14 -10.10 28.82 3.53
CA THR A 14 -9.70 29.40 4.83
C THR A 14 -8.57 28.62 5.51
N CYS A 15 -8.17 27.46 4.97
CA CYS A 15 -7.11 26.64 5.52
C CYS A 15 -5.74 27.30 5.31
N LYS A 16 -4.96 27.46 6.39
CA LYS A 16 -3.59 28.03 6.34
C LYS A 16 -2.52 27.03 5.85
N ARG A 17 -2.92 25.82 5.46
CA ARG A 17 -2.04 24.73 5.03
C ARG A 17 -2.49 24.22 3.67
N ASN A 18 -1.60 23.54 2.96
CA ASN A 18 -1.94 22.84 1.73
C ASN A 18 -3.13 21.91 1.98
N CYS A 19 -4.21 22.11 1.21
CA CYS A 19 -5.47 21.40 1.36
C CYS A 19 -5.82 20.74 0.02
N LEU A 20 -6.07 19.43 0.06
CA LEU A 20 -6.61 18.67 -1.06
C LEU A 20 -8.01 18.21 -0.66
N ILE A 21 -9.02 18.53 -1.48
CA ILE A 21 -10.39 18.09 -1.29
C ILE A 21 -10.69 17.03 -2.34
N ILE A 22 -11.13 15.85 -1.90
CA ILE A 22 -11.49 14.74 -2.76
C ILE A 22 -13.00 14.54 -2.64
N CYS A 23 -13.71 14.71 -3.74
CA CYS A 23 -15.15 14.44 -3.82
C CYS A 23 -15.36 13.00 -4.28
N ASP A 24 -16.03 12.19 -3.45
CA ASP A 24 -16.55 10.89 -3.87
C ASP A 24 -17.87 11.13 -4.61
N ARG A 25 -17.82 11.02 -5.94
CA ARG A 25 -18.79 11.56 -6.91
C ARG A 25 -18.74 13.08 -7.06
N GLY A 26 -19.21 13.56 -8.21
CA GLY A 26 -19.36 14.99 -8.49
C GLY A 26 -20.71 15.35 -9.11
N ALA A 27 -20.96 16.65 -9.26
CA ALA A 27 -22.25 17.21 -9.65
C ALA A 27 -22.81 16.65 -10.97
N MET A 28 -21.93 16.40 -11.94
CA MET A 28 -22.32 15.86 -13.24
C MET A 28 -22.71 14.38 -13.18
N ASP A 29 -22.27 13.61 -12.17
CA ASP A 29 -22.58 12.17 -12.10
C ASP A 29 -24.09 11.90 -12.07
N ALA A 30 -24.87 12.80 -11.49
CA ALA A 30 -26.33 12.67 -11.45
C ALA A 30 -26.93 12.58 -12.85
N SER A 31 -26.35 13.24 -13.87
CA SER A 31 -26.84 13.20 -15.24
C SER A 31 -26.68 11.82 -15.89
N ALA A 32 -25.84 10.94 -15.35
CA ALA A 32 -25.69 9.57 -15.82
C ALA A 32 -26.85 8.65 -15.40
N PHE A 33 -27.61 9.04 -14.37
CA PHE A 33 -28.65 8.22 -13.74
C PHE A 33 -30.08 8.72 -13.99
N VAL A 34 -30.25 9.85 -14.68
CA VAL A 34 -31.56 10.41 -15.03
C VAL A 34 -31.69 10.62 -16.53
N ALA A 35 -32.93 10.70 -17.02
CA ALA A 35 -33.19 11.08 -18.41
C ALA A 35 -32.70 12.51 -18.68
N LYS A 36 -32.23 12.76 -19.91
CA LYS A 36 -31.63 14.04 -20.30
C LYS A 36 -32.60 15.22 -20.09
N GLU A 37 -33.87 15.02 -20.39
CA GLU A 37 -34.93 16.03 -20.25
C GLU A 37 -35.16 16.39 -18.78
N THR A 38 -35.02 15.40 -17.89
CA THR A 38 -35.10 15.60 -16.43
C THR A 38 -33.89 16.38 -15.95
N TRP A 39 -32.68 16.02 -16.40
CA TRP A 39 -31.45 16.75 -16.07
C TRP A 39 -31.52 18.21 -16.51
N GLU A 40 -31.95 18.48 -17.75
CA GLU A 40 -32.11 19.84 -18.26
C GLU A 40 -33.14 20.65 -17.47
N THR A 41 -34.22 20.01 -17.02
CA THR A 41 -35.23 20.65 -16.16
C THR A 41 -34.65 21.00 -14.79
N ILE A 42 -33.85 20.11 -14.19
CA ILE A 42 -33.14 20.37 -12.93
C ILE A 42 -32.16 21.54 -13.12
N MET A 43 -31.36 21.55 -14.18
CA MET A 43 -30.42 22.64 -14.45
C MET A 43 -31.14 23.98 -14.61
N ARG A 44 -32.21 24.05 -15.42
CA ARG A 44 -33.00 25.26 -15.61
C ARG A 44 -33.64 25.74 -14.30
N GLY A 45 -34.24 24.83 -13.54
CA GLY A 45 -34.92 25.15 -12.28
C GLY A 45 -34.00 25.74 -11.22
N ASN A 46 -32.71 25.40 -11.26
CA ASN A 46 -31.70 25.91 -10.33
C ASN A 46 -30.79 27.00 -10.93
N ALA A 47 -31.06 27.45 -12.16
CA ALA A 47 -30.22 28.38 -12.91
C ALA A 47 -28.75 27.92 -13.03
N TRP A 48 -28.53 26.60 -13.15
CA TRP A 48 -27.20 26.03 -13.37
C TRP A 48 -26.86 25.93 -14.85
N ASN A 49 -25.57 25.90 -15.14
CA ASN A 49 -25.06 25.63 -16.47
C ASN A 49 -23.87 24.65 -16.40
N ASN A 50 -23.60 23.97 -17.52
CA ASN A 50 -22.56 22.95 -17.59
C ASN A 50 -21.16 23.50 -17.35
N VAL A 51 -20.85 24.75 -17.74
CA VAL A 51 -19.51 25.31 -17.53
C VAL A 51 -19.23 25.48 -16.04
N GLU A 52 -20.20 25.99 -15.29
CA GLU A 52 -20.08 26.12 -13.83
C GLU A 52 -19.99 24.75 -13.14
N LEU A 53 -20.87 23.81 -13.47
CA LEU A 53 -20.92 22.50 -12.81
C LEU A 53 -19.76 21.58 -13.19
N ARG A 54 -19.37 21.58 -14.48
CA ARG A 54 -18.32 20.72 -15.02
C ARG A 54 -16.96 21.39 -14.81
N ASP A 55 -16.73 22.56 -15.42
CA ASP A 55 -15.38 23.11 -15.65
C ASP A 55 -14.85 23.95 -14.48
N ASN A 56 -15.69 24.81 -13.90
CA ASN A 56 -15.23 25.77 -12.89
C ASN A 56 -15.22 25.19 -11.47
N ARG A 57 -16.05 24.15 -11.22
CA ARG A 57 -16.24 23.59 -9.89
C ARG A 57 -15.14 22.63 -9.45
N TYR A 58 -14.58 21.85 -10.38
CA TYR A 58 -13.59 20.81 -10.07
C TYR A 58 -12.27 21.12 -10.77
N ASN A 59 -11.15 21.04 -10.06
CA ASN A 59 -9.84 21.28 -10.68
C ASN A 59 -9.36 20.11 -11.54
N GLN A 60 -9.87 18.91 -11.28
CA GLN A 60 -9.54 17.66 -11.97
C GLN A 60 -10.67 16.65 -11.76
N ILE A 61 -10.92 15.85 -12.79
CA ILE A 61 -11.84 14.71 -12.73
C ILE A 61 -11.03 13.44 -12.97
N ILE A 62 -11.18 12.45 -12.07
CA ILE A 62 -10.56 11.13 -12.17
C ILE A 62 -11.67 10.10 -12.35
N HIS A 63 -11.76 9.50 -13.54
CA HIS A 63 -12.67 8.38 -13.79
C HIS A 63 -11.97 7.05 -13.54
N MET A 64 -12.32 6.39 -12.44
CA MET A 64 -11.85 5.03 -12.14
C MET A 64 -12.75 4.01 -12.83
N VAL A 65 -12.29 3.41 -13.92
CA VAL A 65 -13.10 2.48 -14.74
C VAL A 65 -13.56 1.29 -13.90
N THR A 66 -14.83 0.93 -13.96
CA THR A 66 -15.38 -0.24 -13.25
C THR A 66 -14.62 -1.53 -13.54
N ALA A 67 -14.50 -2.44 -12.55
CA ALA A 67 -13.94 -3.78 -12.78
C ALA A 67 -14.72 -4.57 -13.84
N ALA A 68 -16.00 -4.24 -14.07
CA ALA A 68 -16.79 -4.85 -15.13
C ALA A 68 -16.24 -4.60 -16.56
N LYS A 69 -15.22 -3.75 -16.75
CA LYS A 69 -14.53 -3.55 -18.03
C LYS A 69 -13.06 -3.97 -17.94
N GLY A 70 -12.70 -5.13 -18.47
CA GLY A 70 -11.31 -5.61 -18.56
C GLY A 70 -10.72 -6.15 -17.26
N ALA A 71 -11.54 -6.35 -16.23
CA ALA A 71 -11.19 -6.99 -14.96
C ALA A 71 -12.42 -7.71 -14.36
N GLU A 72 -13.25 -8.29 -15.23
CA GLU A 72 -14.58 -8.82 -14.91
C GLU A 72 -14.52 -9.92 -13.83
N GLU A 73 -13.41 -10.64 -13.79
CA GLU A 73 -13.14 -11.68 -12.79
C GLU A 73 -13.08 -11.14 -11.35
N PHE A 74 -12.90 -9.83 -11.18
CA PHE A 74 -12.91 -9.12 -9.89
C PHE A 74 -14.20 -8.34 -9.64
N TYR A 75 -15.16 -8.39 -10.56
CA TYR A 75 -16.45 -7.73 -10.38
C TYR A 75 -17.40 -8.63 -9.56
N SER A 76 -17.84 -8.15 -8.40
CA SER A 76 -18.77 -8.88 -7.53
C SER A 76 -19.83 -7.95 -6.95
N THR A 77 -21.02 -8.52 -6.74
CA THR A 77 -22.20 -7.93 -6.08
C THR A 77 -22.46 -8.56 -4.71
N GLU A 78 -21.81 -9.69 -4.36
CA GLU A 78 -22.14 -10.52 -3.20
C GLU A 78 -21.84 -9.85 -1.84
N ASP A 79 -20.82 -8.99 -1.79
CA ASP A 79 -20.37 -8.29 -0.56
C ASP A 79 -20.74 -6.79 -0.57
N HIS A 80 -21.62 -6.33 -1.48
CA HIS A 80 -21.92 -4.90 -1.67
C HIS A 80 -23.41 -4.54 -1.53
N ASN A 81 -23.78 -3.91 -0.40
CA ASN A 81 -25.15 -3.41 -0.15
C ASN A 81 -25.66 -2.38 -1.18
N CYS A 82 -24.76 -1.74 -1.93
CA CYS A 82 -25.11 -0.65 -2.85
C CYS A 82 -24.96 -1.03 -4.33
N ARG A 83 -24.60 -2.27 -4.65
CA ARG A 83 -24.34 -2.72 -6.03
C ARG A 83 -25.19 -3.93 -6.36
N SER A 84 -26.21 -3.72 -7.17
CA SER A 84 -27.17 -4.75 -7.59
C SER A 84 -27.10 -5.06 -9.07
N GLU A 85 -26.37 -4.26 -9.84
CA GLU A 85 -26.27 -4.37 -11.28
C GLU A 85 -25.31 -5.49 -11.72
N GLY A 86 -25.75 -6.26 -12.73
CA GLY A 86 -24.91 -7.24 -13.43
C GLY A 86 -23.78 -6.58 -14.22
N VAL A 87 -22.85 -7.39 -14.71
CA VAL A 87 -21.63 -6.92 -15.40
C VAL A 87 -21.96 -6.01 -16.57
N GLU A 88 -22.94 -6.37 -17.41
CA GLU A 88 -23.32 -5.62 -18.60
C GLU A 88 -23.87 -4.23 -18.24
N LEU A 89 -24.80 -4.17 -17.29
CA LEU A 89 -25.37 -2.91 -16.82
C LEU A 89 -24.29 -2.04 -16.15
N ALA A 90 -23.37 -2.65 -15.39
CA ALA A 90 -22.24 -1.93 -14.80
C ALA A 90 -21.32 -1.31 -15.85
N ARG A 91 -21.08 -1.99 -16.98
CA ARG A 91 -20.31 -1.43 -18.10
C ARG A 91 -21.03 -0.22 -18.71
N GLU A 92 -22.34 -0.32 -18.90
CA GLU A 92 -23.14 0.76 -19.46
C GLU A 92 -23.15 1.99 -18.55
N LEU A 93 -23.40 1.79 -17.25
CA LEU A 93 -23.41 2.85 -16.25
C LEU A 93 -22.03 3.52 -16.13
N ASP A 94 -20.93 2.76 -16.20
CA ASP A 94 -19.58 3.31 -16.23
C ASP A 94 -19.35 4.20 -17.45
N THR A 95 -19.82 3.77 -18.64
CA THR A 95 -19.74 4.61 -19.85
C THR A 95 -20.54 5.90 -19.69
N LYS A 96 -21.77 5.82 -19.15
CA LYS A 96 -22.63 6.99 -18.93
C LYS A 96 -22.02 7.96 -17.91
N ALA A 97 -21.45 7.44 -16.83
CA ALA A 97 -20.75 8.24 -15.83
C ALA A 97 -19.54 8.98 -16.43
N ALA A 98 -18.70 8.28 -17.20
CA ALA A 98 -17.58 8.92 -17.90
C ALA A 98 -18.07 9.97 -18.90
N ALA A 99 -19.14 9.69 -19.64
CA ALA A 99 -19.72 10.60 -20.63
C ALA A 99 -20.25 11.91 -20.02
N ALA A 100 -20.75 11.87 -18.78
CA ALA A 100 -21.23 13.06 -18.07
C ALA A 100 -20.14 14.13 -17.87
N TRP A 101 -18.86 13.72 -17.86
CA TRP A 101 -17.72 14.61 -17.67
C TRP A 101 -17.00 14.99 -18.97
N VAL A 102 -17.45 14.49 -20.12
CA VAL A 102 -16.84 14.81 -21.42
C VAL A 102 -16.85 16.32 -21.65
N GLY A 103 -15.67 16.84 -22.00
CA GLY A 103 -15.40 18.26 -22.22
C GLY A 103 -14.82 19.00 -21.02
N HIS A 104 -14.69 18.36 -19.85
CA HIS A 104 -13.89 18.92 -18.76
C HIS A 104 -12.42 19.06 -19.19
N PRO A 105 -11.75 20.20 -18.95
CA PRO A 105 -10.38 20.44 -19.45
C PRO A 105 -9.32 19.50 -18.85
N TYR A 106 -9.59 18.94 -17.67
CA TYR A 106 -8.68 18.06 -16.94
C TYR A 106 -9.40 16.78 -16.52
N PHE A 107 -9.52 15.84 -17.46
CA PHE A 107 -10.21 14.58 -17.26
C PHE A 107 -9.28 13.39 -17.50
N ASP A 108 -9.02 12.63 -16.45
CA ASP A 108 -8.12 11.49 -16.45
C ASP A 108 -8.92 10.19 -16.29
N VAL A 109 -8.68 9.22 -17.18
CA VAL A 109 -9.34 7.91 -17.15
C VAL A 109 -8.34 6.84 -16.72
N ILE A 110 -8.65 6.13 -15.64
CA ILE A 110 -7.79 5.09 -15.07
C ILE A 110 -8.45 3.72 -15.32
N ASP A 111 -7.99 3.03 -16.36
CA ASP A 111 -8.49 1.72 -16.80
C ASP A 111 -8.02 0.54 -15.93
N ASN A 112 -8.38 -0.69 -16.31
CA ASN A 112 -7.96 -1.93 -15.63
C ASN A 112 -6.79 -2.64 -16.33
N SER A 113 -5.93 -1.92 -17.06
CA SER A 113 -4.77 -2.52 -17.76
C SER A 113 -3.66 -3.04 -16.83
N THR A 114 -3.73 -2.72 -15.54
CA THR A 114 -2.81 -3.17 -14.48
C THR A 114 -3.61 -3.83 -13.35
N ASP A 115 -2.91 -4.52 -12.45
CA ASP A 115 -3.50 -4.97 -11.20
C ASP A 115 -4.02 -3.80 -10.35
N PHE A 116 -4.73 -4.14 -9.26
CA PHE A 116 -5.36 -3.15 -8.38
C PHE A 116 -4.36 -2.11 -7.87
N GLU A 117 -3.19 -2.54 -7.38
CA GLU A 117 -2.17 -1.64 -6.86
C GLU A 117 -1.58 -0.74 -7.95
N GLY A 118 -1.28 -1.29 -9.14
CA GLY A 118 -0.84 -0.51 -10.29
C GLY A 118 -1.88 0.52 -10.73
N LYS A 119 -3.17 0.18 -10.63
CA LYS A 119 -4.27 1.09 -10.94
C LYS A 119 -4.34 2.25 -9.95
N ILE A 120 -4.26 1.96 -8.65
CA ILE A 120 -4.22 2.97 -7.60
C ILE A 120 -3.00 3.88 -7.74
N ARG A 121 -1.82 3.32 -8.06
CA ARG A 121 -0.62 4.13 -8.30
C ARG A 121 -0.78 5.07 -9.48
N ARG A 122 -1.32 4.61 -10.62
CA ARG A 122 -1.59 5.48 -11.78
C ARG A 122 -2.55 6.62 -11.43
N MET A 123 -3.58 6.35 -10.63
CA MET A 123 -4.47 7.38 -10.12
C MET A 123 -3.72 8.40 -9.26
N ILE A 124 -2.92 7.95 -8.28
CA ILE A 124 -2.15 8.86 -7.41
C ILE A 124 -1.18 9.71 -8.23
N VAL A 125 -0.48 9.10 -9.20
CA VAL A 125 0.44 9.82 -10.10
C VAL A 125 -0.29 10.90 -10.90
N SER A 126 -1.47 10.62 -11.43
CA SER A 126 -2.29 11.60 -12.15
C SER A 126 -2.68 12.79 -11.26
N VAL A 127 -3.10 12.53 -10.01
CA VAL A 127 -3.38 13.58 -9.03
C VAL A 127 -2.11 14.39 -8.71
N CYS A 128 -1.00 13.73 -8.39
CA CYS A 128 0.27 14.39 -8.05
C CYS A 128 0.79 15.27 -9.19
N HIS A 129 0.75 14.79 -10.43
CA HIS A 129 1.17 15.57 -11.59
C HIS A 129 0.32 16.85 -11.73
N LYS A 130 -1.00 16.76 -11.50
CA LYS A 130 -1.90 17.91 -11.58
C LYS A 130 -1.63 18.97 -10.52
N ILE A 131 -1.27 18.56 -9.30
CA ILE A 131 -0.95 19.48 -8.20
C ILE A 131 0.54 19.89 -8.17
N GLY A 132 1.34 19.42 -9.13
CA GLY A 132 2.77 19.74 -9.23
C GLY A 132 3.64 19.10 -8.15
N LEU A 133 3.21 17.97 -7.58
CA LEU A 133 4.03 17.19 -6.65
C LEU A 133 4.86 16.16 -7.41
N ASP A 134 6.17 16.17 -7.18
CA ASP A 134 7.05 15.09 -7.62
C ASP A 134 6.70 13.80 -6.86
N THR A 135 6.30 12.79 -7.62
CA THR A 135 5.87 11.50 -7.09
C THR A 135 7.02 10.68 -6.51
N GLY A 136 8.28 11.06 -6.79
CA GLY A 136 9.48 10.38 -6.31
C GLY A 136 9.49 8.88 -6.60
N ASP A 137 10.39 8.15 -5.94
CA ASP A 137 10.63 6.73 -6.19
C ASP A 137 9.42 5.83 -5.81
N ARG A 138 8.71 6.16 -4.73
CA ARG A 138 7.70 5.27 -4.14
C ARG A 138 6.49 5.00 -5.05
N LEU A 139 6.12 5.95 -5.90
CA LEU A 139 4.93 5.87 -6.77
C LEU A 139 5.26 5.47 -8.20
N LEU A 140 6.54 5.26 -8.53
CA LEU A 140 6.93 4.75 -9.84
C LEU A 140 6.37 3.33 -10.03
N LYS A 141 6.11 2.98 -11.30
CA LYS A 141 5.45 1.72 -11.69
C LYS A 141 6.17 0.48 -11.18
N ASN A 142 7.50 0.53 -11.08
CA ASN A 142 8.37 -0.55 -10.63
C ASN A 142 8.64 -0.54 -9.12
N SER A 143 8.00 0.34 -8.35
CA SER A 143 8.16 0.40 -6.90
C SER A 143 7.66 -0.89 -6.26
N ARG A 144 8.53 -1.61 -5.56
CA ARG A 144 8.18 -2.86 -4.90
C ARG A 144 8.62 -2.84 -3.46
N LYS A 145 7.95 -3.66 -2.65
CA LYS A 145 8.38 -3.87 -1.28
C LYS A 145 9.70 -4.64 -1.27
N HIS A 146 10.67 -4.15 -0.52
CA HIS A 146 11.89 -4.88 -0.20
C HIS A 146 11.94 -5.18 1.30
N LYS A 147 12.44 -6.36 1.66
CA LYS A 147 12.59 -6.82 3.03
C LYS A 147 13.98 -7.42 3.21
N PHE A 148 14.70 -6.96 4.21
CA PHE A 148 16.06 -7.39 4.51
C PHE A 148 16.15 -7.96 5.93
N LEU A 149 16.97 -8.99 6.10
CA LEU A 149 17.34 -9.49 7.41
C LEU A 149 18.51 -8.67 7.94
N VAL A 150 18.34 -8.09 9.13
CA VAL A 150 19.38 -7.36 9.85
C VAL A 150 19.90 -8.24 10.98
N GLU A 151 21.22 -8.40 11.06
CA GLU A 151 21.85 -9.12 12.17
C GLU A 151 22.04 -8.18 13.35
N GLY A 152 21.62 -8.64 14.53
CA GLY A 152 21.82 -7.92 15.79
C GLY A 152 23.24 -8.12 16.37
N PRO A 153 23.60 -7.35 17.42
CA PRO A 153 22.78 -6.32 18.07
C PRO A 153 22.61 -5.07 17.18
N LEU A 154 21.57 -4.27 17.48
CA LEU A 154 21.41 -2.98 16.80
C LEU A 154 22.50 -1.99 17.23
N PRO A 155 22.89 -1.08 16.34
CA PRO A 155 23.76 0.04 16.69
C PRO A 155 23.08 0.96 17.70
N ASP A 156 23.89 1.84 18.31
CA ASP A 156 23.39 2.89 19.20
C ASP A 156 22.35 3.77 18.50
N ASP A 157 21.34 4.19 19.25
CA ASP A 157 20.26 5.06 18.77
C ASP A 157 20.79 6.40 18.21
N LEU A 158 21.97 6.86 18.65
CA LEU A 158 22.66 8.05 18.13
C LEU A 158 23.07 7.95 16.65
N LEU A 159 23.21 6.73 16.12
CA LEU A 159 23.55 6.53 14.69
C LEU A 159 22.32 6.58 13.79
N PHE A 160 21.11 6.53 14.35
CA PHE A 160 19.90 6.63 13.56
C PHE A 160 19.59 8.10 13.23
N PRO A 161 19.08 8.39 12.02
CA PRO A 161 18.41 9.67 11.75
C PRO A 161 17.16 9.79 12.64
N PRO A 162 16.49 10.97 12.66
CA PRO A 162 15.26 11.14 13.43
C PRO A 162 14.26 10.01 13.18
N PHE A 163 13.90 9.30 14.25
CA PHE A 163 13.07 8.11 14.18
C PHE A 163 11.87 8.18 15.12
N GLN A 164 10.91 7.28 14.89
CA GLN A 164 9.75 7.07 15.75
C GLN A 164 9.57 5.58 16.00
N ASP A 165 9.40 5.20 17.27
CA ASP A 165 9.16 3.82 17.68
C ASP A 165 7.68 3.58 17.95
N PHE A 166 7.19 2.42 17.51
CA PHE A 166 5.81 1.99 17.72
C PHE A 166 5.77 0.59 18.30
N GLU A 167 4.91 0.39 19.28
CA GLU A 167 4.49 -0.93 19.72
C GLU A 167 3.54 -1.51 18.67
N VAL A 168 3.84 -2.72 18.19
CA VAL A 168 3.04 -3.40 17.18
C VAL A 168 2.75 -4.83 17.63
N VAL A 169 1.46 -5.15 17.72
CA VAL A 169 0.97 -6.48 18.08
C VAL A 169 0.13 -7.03 16.94
N HIS A 170 0.45 -8.24 16.49
CA HIS A 170 -0.33 -8.96 15.48
C HIS A 170 -0.91 -10.25 16.03
N ASN A 171 -2.16 -10.52 15.68
CA ASN A 171 -2.84 -11.78 15.95
C ASN A 171 -3.47 -12.29 14.67
N TYR A 172 -3.23 -13.56 14.34
CA TYR A 172 -3.99 -14.24 13.30
C TYR A 172 -5.31 -14.77 13.88
N LEU A 173 -6.39 -14.66 13.10
CA LEU A 173 -7.71 -15.16 13.45
C LEU A 173 -7.99 -16.43 12.67
N GLN A 174 -8.95 -17.22 13.15
CA GLN A 174 -9.42 -18.40 12.44
C GLN A 174 -9.99 -18.00 11.07
N SER A 175 -9.56 -18.70 10.02
CA SER A 175 -10.03 -18.50 8.66
C SER A 175 -9.95 -19.79 7.85
N ASN A 176 -10.78 -19.89 6.81
CA ASN A 176 -10.72 -21.02 5.88
C ASN A 176 -9.45 -20.92 5.04
N SER A 177 -8.60 -21.94 5.10
CA SER A 177 -7.43 -22.04 4.22
C SER A 177 -7.86 -21.97 2.75
N PRO A 178 -7.16 -21.22 1.88
CA PRO A 178 -5.88 -20.54 2.10
C PRO A 178 -5.97 -19.07 2.54
N ASN A 179 -7.16 -18.58 2.89
CA ASN A 179 -7.35 -17.21 3.33
C ASN A 179 -6.67 -16.95 4.67
N GLN A 180 -6.14 -15.75 4.84
CA GLN A 180 -5.49 -15.33 6.09
C GLN A 180 -6.20 -14.12 6.64
N VAL A 181 -6.59 -14.19 7.90
CA VAL A 181 -7.21 -13.06 8.61
C VAL A 181 -6.31 -12.67 9.77
N ARG A 182 -6.02 -11.36 9.91
CA ARG A 182 -5.19 -10.84 11.00
C ARG A 182 -5.70 -9.53 11.56
N LEU A 183 -5.47 -9.34 12.85
CA LEU A 183 -5.61 -8.07 13.54
C LEU A 183 -4.23 -7.48 13.81
N ARG A 184 -4.10 -6.16 13.64
CA ARG A 184 -2.94 -5.37 14.04
C ARG A 184 -3.36 -4.30 15.03
N LYS A 185 -2.73 -4.27 16.20
CA LYS A 185 -2.71 -3.11 17.12
C LYS A 185 -1.36 -2.42 16.93
N ARG A 186 -1.36 -1.12 16.64
CA ARG A 186 -0.14 -0.32 16.50
C ARG A 186 -0.30 0.98 17.25
N GLY A 187 0.69 1.40 18.03
CA GLY A 187 0.59 2.64 18.79
C GLY A 187 1.86 3.05 19.49
N GLN A 188 1.77 4.18 20.19
CA GLN A 188 2.81 4.72 21.04
C GLN A 188 2.16 5.56 22.14
N LYS A 189 2.79 5.65 23.32
CA LYS A 189 2.34 6.49 24.43
C LYS A 189 0.86 6.25 24.82
N GLY A 190 0.41 5.00 24.82
CA GLY A 190 -0.96 4.60 25.19
C GLY A 190 -2.03 4.84 24.12
N HIS A 191 -1.69 5.42 22.97
CA HIS A 191 -2.63 5.63 21.87
C HIS A 191 -2.41 4.62 20.75
N TYR A 192 -3.48 3.94 20.33
CA TYR A 192 -3.41 2.83 19.38
C TYR A 192 -4.40 2.97 18.24
N SER A 193 -3.99 2.51 17.06
CA SER A 193 -4.86 2.22 15.93
C SER A 193 -4.96 0.71 15.70
N TYR A 194 -6.10 0.30 15.17
CA TYR A 194 -6.45 -1.10 14.97
C TYR A 194 -6.83 -1.33 13.50
N ILE A 195 -6.23 -2.35 12.90
CA ILE A 195 -6.55 -2.75 11.53
C ILE A 195 -6.91 -4.23 11.51
N HIS A 196 -8.04 -4.52 10.88
CA HIS A 196 -8.43 -5.86 10.45
C HIS A 196 -8.01 -6.06 9.00
N THR A 197 -7.21 -7.09 8.74
CA THR A 197 -6.77 -7.44 7.39
C THR A 197 -7.29 -8.81 7.01
N VAL A 198 -7.97 -8.87 5.86
CA VAL A 198 -8.43 -10.11 5.24
C VAL A 198 -7.66 -10.28 3.93
N ARG A 199 -6.87 -11.35 3.84
CA ARG A 199 -6.13 -11.73 2.64
C ARG A 199 -6.81 -12.94 2.03
N ARG A 200 -7.48 -12.75 0.90
CA ARG A 200 -8.13 -13.81 0.12
C ARG A 200 -7.14 -14.34 -0.93
N GLN A 201 -6.83 -15.62 -0.86
CA GLN A 201 -5.95 -16.31 -1.81
C GLN A 201 -6.80 -17.10 -2.82
N ASN A 202 -6.21 -17.47 -3.96
CA ASN A 202 -6.86 -18.22 -5.05
C ASN A 202 -8.04 -17.49 -5.71
N HIS A 203 -7.96 -16.16 -5.84
CA HIS A 203 -8.87 -15.47 -6.76
C HIS A 203 -8.53 -15.84 -8.22
N PRO A 204 -9.50 -15.66 -9.15
CA PRO A 204 -9.24 -15.77 -10.59
C PRO A 204 -7.96 -15.04 -11.00
N GLY A 205 -7.23 -15.61 -11.98
CA GLY A 205 -5.93 -15.09 -12.42
C GLY A 205 -4.77 -15.29 -11.44
N GLY A 206 -4.97 -16.01 -10.32
CA GLY A 206 -3.93 -16.26 -9.31
C GLY A 206 -3.60 -15.05 -8.44
N GLN A 207 -4.43 -14.00 -8.49
CA GLN A 207 -4.22 -12.79 -7.69
C GLN A 207 -4.55 -13.02 -6.20
N VAL A 208 -3.89 -12.25 -5.35
CA VAL A 208 -4.12 -12.23 -3.91
C VAL A 208 -4.72 -10.88 -3.54
N ILE A 209 -5.93 -10.89 -3.00
CA ILE A 209 -6.63 -9.67 -2.60
C ILE A 209 -6.41 -9.46 -1.10
N GLU A 210 -5.86 -8.30 -0.71
CA GLU A 210 -5.68 -7.91 0.69
C GLU A 210 -6.54 -6.70 1.03
N VAL A 211 -7.60 -6.90 1.82
CA VAL A 211 -8.48 -5.82 2.30
C VAL A 211 -8.05 -5.40 3.70
N LYS A 212 -7.83 -4.09 3.90
CA LYS A 212 -7.48 -3.50 5.20
C LYS A 212 -8.59 -2.58 5.67
N THR A 213 -9.17 -2.89 6.81
CA THR A 213 -10.23 -2.09 7.43
C THR A 213 -9.75 -1.52 8.75
N GLN A 214 -9.84 -0.21 8.92
CA GLN A 214 -9.63 0.42 10.23
C GLN A 214 -10.85 0.12 11.11
N ILE A 215 -10.60 -0.34 12.34
CA ILE A 215 -11.66 -0.73 13.28
C ILE A 215 -11.51 0.00 14.62
N ALA A 216 -12.60 0.07 15.38
CA ALA A 216 -12.56 0.62 16.73
C ALA A 216 -11.93 -0.37 17.72
N HIS A 217 -11.52 0.14 18.89
CA HIS A 217 -10.99 -0.69 19.97
C HIS A 217 -11.96 -1.80 20.39
N ARG A 218 -13.26 -1.49 20.49
CA ARG A 218 -14.30 -2.46 20.84
C ARG A 218 -14.34 -3.64 19.86
N ASP A 219 -14.33 -3.35 18.56
CA ASP A 219 -14.38 -4.39 17.53
C ASP A 219 -13.10 -5.22 17.52
N TYR A 220 -11.95 -4.58 17.78
CA TYR A 220 -10.67 -5.29 17.94
C TYR A 220 -10.74 -6.32 19.08
N ILE A 221 -11.25 -5.94 20.25
CA ILE A 221 -11.40 -6.85 21.39
C ILE A 221 -12.38 -7.98 21.07
N ASN A 222 -13.51 -7.67 20.43
CA ASN A 222 -14.50 -8.67 20.04
C ASN A 222 -13.91 -9.69 19.05
N LEU A 223 -13.20 -9.23 18.01
CA LEU A 223 -12.58 -10.10 17.01
C LEU A 223 -11.42 -10.91 17.58
N LEU A 224 -10.73 -10.40 18.61
CA LEU A 224 -9.64 -11.11 19.27
C LEU A 224 -10.09 -12.43 19.93
N THR A 225 -11.38 -12.59 20.21
CA THR A 225 -11.95 -13.86 20.72
C THR A 225 -11.82 -15.01 19.70
N GLN A 226 -11.72 -14.68 18.40
CA GLN A 226 -11.56 -15.63 17.29
C GLN A 226 -10.09 -15.91 16.95
N LYS A 227 -9.16 -15.57 17.85
CA LYS A 227 -7.73 -15.77 17.65
C LYS A 227 -7.41 -17.22 17.31
N ASP A 228 -6.63 -17.42 16.27
CA ASP A 228 -6.18 -18.73 15.85
C ASP A 228 -5.16 -19.28 16.86
N LYS A 229 -5.51 -20.42 17.47
CA LYS A 229 -4.67 -21.11 18.44
C LYS A 229 -3.42 -21.73 17.80
N THR A 230 -3.40 -21.92 16.49
CA THR A 230 -2.25 -22.47 15.75
C THR A 230 -1.15 -21.44 15.50
N HIS A 231 -1.41 -20.17 15.81
CA HIS A 231 -0.46 -19.07 15.73
C HIS A 231 -0.13 -18.49 17.11
N PHE A 232 1.10 -17.99 17.26
CA PHE A 232 1.54 -17.11 18.34
C PHE A 232 1.13 -15.67 18.05
N THR A 233 0.85 -14.91 19.10
CA THR A 233 0.84 -13.44 19.00
C THR A 233 2.24 -12.97 18.70
N ILE A 234 2.38 -12.04 17.77
CA ILE A 234 3.66 -11.43 17.44
C ILE A 234 3.71 -10.05 18.07
N TYR A 235 4.75 -9.82 18.86
CA TYR A 235 5.10 -8.53 19.43
C TYR A 235 6.32 -7.98 18.70
N LYS A 236 6.26 -6.70 18.33
CA LYS A 236 7.36 -6.00 17.69
C LYS A 236 7.43 -4.58 18.20
N ARG A 237 8.65 -4.07 18.29
CA ARG A 237 8.92 -2.64 18.20
C ARG A 237 9.25 -2.30 16.76
N ARG A 238 8.46 -1.41 16.15
CA ARG A 238 8.69 -0.91 14.79
C ARG A 238 9.31 0.47 14.87
N ARG A 239 10.57 0.59 14.48
CA ARG A 239 11.27 1.86 14.32
C ARG A 239 11.11 2.36 12.89
N CYS A 240 10.55 3.54 12.72
CA CYS A 240 10.38 4.19 11.42
C CYS A 240 11.32 5.38 11.30
N PHE A 241 12.01 5.50 10.17
CA PHE A 241 12.94 6.60 9.92
C PHE A 241 13.13 6.83 8.43
N ILE A 242 13.72 7.98 8.07
CA ILE A 242 14.08 8.31 6.69
C ILE A 242 15.59 8.40 6.60
N GLU A 243 16.17 7.71 5.62
CA GLU A 243 17.59 7.73 5.28
C GLU A 243 17.72 7.73 3.77
N ASN A 244 18.62 8.53 3.18
CA ASN A 244 18.82 8.61 1.72
C ASN A 244 17.51 8.82 0.92
N ASN A 245 16.60 9.66 1.45
CA ASN A 245 15.28 9.92 0.87
C ASN A 245 14.36 8.68 0.75
N GLN A 246 14.64 7.63 1.54
CA GLN A 246 13.83 6.43 1.62
C GLN A 246 13.25 6.25 3.02
N TYR A 247 11.98 5.85 3.07
CA TYR A 247 11.28 5.58 4.31
C TYR A 247 11.42 4.11 4.70
N PHE A 248 12.07 3.87 5.83
CA PHE A 248 12.34 2.53 6.33
C PHE A 248 11.45 2.18 7.52
N GLN A 249 11.11 0.89 7.63
CA GLN A 249 10.46 0.29 8.79
C GLN A 249 11.32 -0.85 9.29
N LEU A 250 11.92 -0.68 10.46
CA LEU A 250 12.72 -1.69 11.13
C LEU A 250 11.86 -2.40 12.20
N ASP A 251 11.48 -3.63 11.91
CA ASP A 251 10.72 -4.52 12.79
C ASP A 251 11.67 -5.32 13.68
N ILE A 252 11.64 -5.01 14.98
CA ILE A 252 12.41 -5.71 16.02
C ILE A 252 11.44 -6.65 16.73
N TYR A 253 11.63 -7.96 16.58
CA TYR A 253 10.75 -8.94 17.22
C TYR A 253 11.03 -9.03 18.71
N GLU A 254 9.98 -8.91 19.51
CA GLU A 254 10.06 -8.88 20.97
C GLU A 254 9.42 -10.11 21.60
N GLN A 255 9.80 -10.38 22.84
CA GLN A 255 9.21 -11.46 23.62
C GLN A 255 7.83 -11.03 24.17
N PRO A 256 6.88 -11.97 24.35
CA PRO A 256 6.98 -13.40 24.07
C PRO A 256 6.84 -13.71 22.58
N SER A 257 7.78 -14.51 22.03
CA SER A 257 7.79 -14.92 20.63
C SER A 257 8.18 -16.39 20.50
N HIS A 258 7.90 -17.00 19.35
CA HIS A 258 8.47 -18.30 19.01
C HIS A 258 10.02 -18.22 19.06
N PRO A 259 10.74 -19.27 19.50
CA PRO A 259 12.21 -19.31 19.50
C PRO A 259 12.87 -18.85 18.20
N ARG A 260 12.29 -19.23 17.05
CA ARG A 260 12.75 -18.81 15.71
C ARG A 260 12.72 -17.31 15.44
N CYS A 261 11.91 -16.54 16.17
CA CYS A 261 11.84 -15.08 16.05
C CYS A 261 12.75 -14.35 17.06
N ARG A 262 13.41 -15.09 17.97
CA ARG A 262 14.23 -14.49 19.02
C ARG A 262 15.42 -13.75 18.38
N GLY A 263 15.52 -12.45 18.66
CA GLY A 263 16.56 -11.59 18.09
C GLY A 263 16.38 -11.29 16.60
N MET A 264 15.22 -11.61 16.02
CA MET A 264 14.96 -11.35 14.61
C MET A 264 14.69 -9.86 14.37
N ILE A 265 15.36 -9.31 13.35
CA ILE A 265 15.20 -7.92 12.94
C ILE A 265 14.99 -7.89 11.43
N LEU A 266 13.91 -7.25 10.99
CA LEU A 266 13.57 -7.12 9.56
C LEU A 266 13.47 -5.66 9.19
N LEU A 267 14.22 -5.25 8.17
CA LEU A 267 14.13 -3.90 7.58
C LEU A 267 13.25 -3.97 6.34
N GLU A 268 12.22 -3.13 6.27
CA GLU A 268 11.31 -3.03 5.12
C GLU A 268 11.36 -1.63 4.51
N THR A 269 11.34 -1.55 3.18
CA THR A 269 11.19 -0.31 2.41
C THR A 269 10.38 -0.57 1.14
N TYR A 270 9.92 0.49 0.48
CA TYR A 270 9.35 0.43 -0.86
C TYR A 270 10.20 1.29 -1.78
N SER A 271 10.69 0.70 -2.87
CA SER A 271 11.61 1.36 -3.78
C SER A 271 11.37 0.91 -5.21
N ALA A 272 11.49 1.83 -6.16
CA ALA A 272 11.52 1.56 -7.60
C ALA A 272 12.94 1.51 -8.16
N LEU A 273 13.95 1.88 -7.37
CA LEU A 273 15.34 1.73 -7.77
C LEU A 273 15.65 0.27 -8.17
N ASP A 274 16.59 0.13 -9.11
CA ASP A 274 17.16 -1.17 -9.40
C ASP A 274 17.92 -1.72 -8.17
N ASP A 275 18.20 -3.03 -8.16
CA ASP A 275 18.81 -3.68 -6.99
C ASP A 275 20.17 -3.06 -6.63
N GLN A 276 20.96 -2.61 -7.61
CA GLN A 276 22.28 -2.03 -7.35
C GLN A 276 22.18 -0.63 -6.74
N GLN A 277 21.25 0.18 -7.22
CA GLN A 277 20.95 1.50 -6.70
C GLN A 277 20.34 1.42 -5.30
N LEU A 278 19.40 0.50 -5.08
CA LEU A 278 18.79 0.27 -3.79
C LEU A 278 19.84 -0.08 -2.72
N LEU A 279 20.79 -0.97 -3.05
CA LEU A 279 21.85 -1.34 -2.12
C LEU A 279 22.68 -0.14 -1.64
N LYS A 280 22.87 0.89 -2.48
CA LYS A 280 23.59 2.13 -2.12
C LYS A 280 22.80 3.03 -1.19
N THR A 281 21.47 2.92 -1.21
CA THR A 281 20.57 3.72 -0.37
C THR A 281 20.28 3.10 0.99
N LEU A 282 20.62 1.81 1.18
CA LEU A 282 20.40 1.13 2.44
C LEU A 282 21.22 1.79 3.57
N PRO A 283 20.69 1.81 4.82
CA PRO A 283 21.40 2.43 5.93
C PRO A 283 22.70 1.68 6.25
N SER A 284 23.84 2.32 5.99
CA SER A 284 25.18 1.71 6.12
C SER A 284 25.55 1.37 7.56
N PHE A 285 24.90 2.03 8.53
CA PHE A 285 25.06 1.76 9.96
C PHE A 285 24.38 0.44 10.42
N LEU A 286 23.55 -0.19 9.58
CA LEU A 286 22.92 -1.47 9.88
C LEU A 286 23.71 -2.64 9.28
N ASN A 287 23.87 -3.71 10.04
CA ASN A 287 24.46 -4.97 9.57
C ASN A 287 23.42 -5.80 8.79
N ILE A 288 23.16 -5.39 7.56
CA ILE A 288 22.21 -6.04 6.66
C ILE A 288 22.85 -7.31 6.06
N LYS A 289 22.26 -8.48 6.33
CA LYS A 289 22.81 -9.76 5.87
C LYS A 289 22.40 -10.15 4.48
N LYS A 290 21.11 -10.10 4.22
CA LYS A 290 20.54 -10.54 2.95
C LYS A 290 19.14 -9.98 2.76
N GLU A 291 18.75 -9.90 1.50
CA GLU A 291 17.36 -9.68 1.13
C GLU A 291 16.55 -10.96 1.34
N VAL A 292 15.38 -10.82 1.96
CA VAL A 292 14.43 -11.90 2.27
C VAL A 292 13.03 -11.57 1.74
N THR A 293 12.94 -10.66 0.77
CA THR A 293 11.70 -10.32 0.06
C THR A 293 11.10 -11.56 -0.60
N GLY A 294 9.80 -11.80 -0.40
CA GLY A 294 9.10 -12.97 -0.92
C GLY A 294 9.50 -14.31 -0.29
N ASN A 295 10.51 -14.36 0.60
CA ASN A 295 10.92 -15.60 1.23
C ASN A 295 9.88 -16.05 2.28
N PRO A 296 9.28 -17.25 2.12
CA PRO A 296 8.25 -17.76 3.03
C PRO A 296 8.69 -17.86 4.49
N ASP A 297 9.97 -18.15 4.75
CA ASP A 297 10.52 -18.29 6.09
C ASP A 297 10.49 -16.97 6.88
N TYR A 298 10.52 -15.85 6.16
CA TYR A 298 10.47 -14.49 6.74
C TYR A 298 9.08 -13.84 6.57
N SER A 299 8.07 -14.65 6.25
CA SER A 299 6.68 -14.21 6.27
C SER A 299 6.15 -14.22 7.70
N MET A 300 5.42 -13.17 8.06
CA MET A 300 4.85 -13.03 9.40
C MET A 300 3.89 -14.18 9.75
N PHE A 301 3.20 -14.71 8.76
CA PHE A 301 2.31 -15.87 8.90
C PHE A 301 3.10 -17.09 9.35
N ASN A 302 4.14 -17.48 8.61
CA ASN A 302 4.94 -18.65 8.97
C ASN A 302 5.70 -18.42 10.30
N LEU A 303 6.22 -17.21 10.54
CA LEU A 303 6.88 -16.84 11.79
C LEU A 303 6.00 -17.01 13.03
N SER A 304 4.69 -16.84 12.90
CA SER A 304 3.76 -17.05 14.01
C SER A 304 3.28 -18.49 14.16
N LEU A 305 3.47 -19.39 13.19
CA LEU A 305 3.01 -20.78 13.32
C LEU A 305 3.60 -21.45 14.57
N ARG A 306 2.76 -22.16 15.33
CA ARG A 306 3.22 -22.92 16.50
C ARG A 306 3.93 -24.21 16.10
N GLU A 307 3.47 -24.84 15.03
CA GLU A 307 3.99 -26.11 14.54
C GLU A 307 5.39 -25.93 13.90
N ASP A 308 6.14 -27.02 13.81
CA ASP A 308 7.39 -27.05 13.08
C ASP A 308 7.16 -26.98 11.56
N TRP A 309 7.92 -26.11 10.90
CA TRP A 309 7.75 -25.84 9.47
C TRP A 309 8.10 -27.03 8.57
N LYS A 310 8.95 -27.93 9.05
CA LYS A 310 9.38 -29.13 8.28
C LYS A 310 8.25 -30.14 8.11
N THR A 311 7.30 -30.18 9.03
CA THR A 311 6.23 -31.18 9.08
C THR A 311 4.83 -30.58 8.95
N SER A 312 4.69 -29.26 9.14
CA SER A 312 3.38 -28.60 9.10
C SER A 312 2.80 -28.52 7.69
N LYS A 313 1.57 -29.02 7.54
CA LYS A 313 0.74 -28.80 6.34
C LYS A 313 0.22 -27.35 6.26
N LYS A 314 0.37 -26.55 7.32
CA LYS A 314 -0.07 -25.15 7.40
C LYS A 314 1.02 -24.17 6.98
N PHE A 315 2.24 -24.64 6.74
CA PHE A 315 3.31 -23.77 6.24
C PHE A 315 2.96 -23.24 4.86
N CYS A 316 2.84 -21.92 4.75
CA CYS A 316 2.48 -21.25 3.50
C CYS A 316 3.74 -21.13 2.62
N ARG A 317 3.87 -21.98 1.60
CA ARG A 317 5.03 -22.00 0.68
C ARG A 317 4.97 -20.91 -0.38
N SER A 318 3.77 -20.51 -0.81
CA SER A 318 3.58 -19.41 -1.76
C SER A 318 3.26 -18.13 -0.99
N VAL A 319 4.29 -17.35 -0.69
CA VAL A 319 4.09 -15.97 -0.24
C VAL A 319 4.13 -15.09 -1.46
N THR A 320 3.04 -15.09 -2.22
CA THR A 320 2.74 -14.00 -3.14
C THR A 320 2.30 -12.82 -2.28
N ASP A 321 3.25 -12.18 -1.58
CA ASP A 321 3.14 -10.72 -1.40
C ASP A 321 2.80 -10.18 -2.80
N SER A 322 1.76 -9.36 -2.90
CA SER A 322 0.96 -9.08 -4.10
C SER A 322 1.71 -8.61 -5.36
N ASP A 323 3.04 -8.61 -5.36
CA ASP A 323 3.91 -8.14 -6.44
C ASP A 323 4.63 -9.27 -7.22
N PHE A 324 4.44 -10.55 -6.87
CA PHE A 324 5.25 -11.66 -7.42
C PHE A 324 4.53 -12.52 -8.47
N SER A 325 4.22 -11.95 -9.63
CA SER A 325 3.91 -12.72 -10.84
C SER A 325 4.74 -12.27 -12.03
N LYS A 326 6.05 -12.54 -11.98
CA LYS A 326 6.96 -12.90 -13.08
C LYS A 326 8.39 -12.97 -12.54
N TYR A 327 9.18 -13.94 -13.02
CA TYR A 327 10.63 -14.15 -12.85
C TYR A 327 11.11 -15.19 -11.80
N PRO A 328 12.19 -15.94 -12.13
CA PRO A 328 12.49 -17.23 -11.52
C PRO A 328 13.28 -17.16 -10.20
N THR A 329 13.27 -18.31 -9.52
CA THR A 329 13.72 -18.62 -8.16
C THR A 329 15.18 -18.25 -7.82
N SER A 330 15.40 -18.08 -6.51
CA SER A 330 16.49 -17.35 -5.85
C SER A 330 17.83 -18.08 -5.68
N GLU A 331 18.05 -19.25 -6.27
CA GLU A 331 19.23 -20.07 -5.92
C GLU A 331 20.57 -19.54 -6.48
N ASN A 332 20.56 -18.69 -7.51
CA ASN A 332 21.79 -18.11 -8.10
C ASN A 332 22.20 -16.73 -7.53
N ARG A 333 21.52 -16.20 -6.51
CA ARG A 333 21.72 -14.81 -6.04
C ARG A 333 22.69 -14.67 -4.84
N ASP A 334 22.84 -15.73 -4.03
CA ASP A 334 23.68 -15.71 -2.81
C ASP A 334 25.19 -15.58 -3.12
N SER A 335 25.64 -16.03 -4.29
CA SER A 335 27.05 -16.00 -4.72
C SER A 335 27.51 -14.59 -5.13
N ASN A 336 26.66 -13.82 -5.81
CA ASN A 336 26.99 -12.43 -6.20
C ASN A 336 26.99 -11.47 -5.01
N MET A 337 26.14 -11.71 -3.99
CA MET A 337 26.07 -10.84 -2.81
C MET A 337 27.38 -10.89 -2.00
N LYS A 338 27.97 -12.07 -1.81
CA LYS A 338 29.25 -12.22 -1.08
C LYS A 338 30.43 -11.54 -1.77
N GLN A 339 30.49 -11.54 -3.11
CA GLN A 339 31.57 -10.90 -3.86
C GLN A 339 31.50 -9.37 -3.81
N LEU A 340 30.31 -8.78 -3.88
CA LEU A 340 30.15 -7.32 -3.83
C LEU A 340 30.39 -6.72 -2.44
N TYR A 341 29.94 -7.38 -1.37
CA TYR A 341 30.20 -6.91 0.00
C TYR A 341 31.70 -6.92 0.36
N ASN A 342 32.46 -7.89 -0.14
CA ASN A 342 33.91 -7.94 0.07
C ASN A 342 34.66 -6.84 -0.70
N ASN A 343 34.14 -6.43 -1.86
CA ASN A 343 34.77 -5.39 -2.68
C ASN A 343 34.55 -3.97 -2.13
N VAL A 344 33.44 -3.71 -1.42
CA VAL A 344 33.19 -2.41 -0.78
C VAL A 344 34.06 -2.22 0.48
N ASN A 345 34.40 -3.30 1.20
CA ASN A 345 35.19 -3.23 2.44
C ASN A 345 36.73 -3.20 2.23
N HIS A 346 37.24 -3.42 1.01
CA HIS A 346 38.69 -3.44 0.75
C HIS A 346 39.22 -2.31 -0.15
N GLY A 347 38.39 -1.33 -0.50
CA GLY A 347 38.82 -0.18 -1.32
C GLY A 347 39.10 1.08 -0.51
N ASN A 348 40.23 1.16 0.23
CA ASN A 348 41.08 2.38 0.34
C ASN A 348 42.12 2.28 1.48
N LEU A 349 43.33 1.87 1.13
CA LEU A 349 44.57 2.37 1.74
C LEU A 349 45.60 2.50 0.62
N ASN A 350 45.67 3.68 0.00
CA ASN A 350 46.91 4.34 -0.42
C ASN A 350 46.57 5.66 -1.12
N GLY A 351 46.96 6.76 -0.48
CA GLY A 351 46.66 8.10 -0.93
C GLY A 351 47.55 8.59 -2.07
N LYS A 352 47.10 9.69 -2.69
CA LYS A 352 47.93 10.75 -3.27
C LYS A 352 47.13 12.06 -3.20
N PRO A 353 47.73 13.18 -2.76
CA PRO A 353 47.05 14.47 -2.76
C PRO A 353 47.10 15.07 -4.17
N MET A 354 45.98 15.59 -4.66
CA MET A 354 45.99 16.51 -5.80
C MET A 354 45.72 17.93 -5.33
N ASN A 355 46.79 18.73 -5.40
CA ASN A 355 46.73 20.18 -5.51
C ASN A 355 46.13 20.56 -6.88
N GLY A 356 45.29 21.60 -6.91
CA GLY A 356 44.83 22.21 -8.15
C GLY A 356 43.89 23.38 -7.87
N LYS A 357 44.42 24.59 -8.00
CA LYS A 357 43.79 25.90 -7.75
C LYS A 357 42.77 26.30 -8.83
N ALA A 358 41.93 27.25 -8.40
CA ALA A 358 41.13 28.24 -9.12
C ALA A 358 39.76 27.77 -9.65
#